data_AF-A0A5H7D1A3-F1
#
_entry.id   AF-A0A5H7D1A3-F1
#
_cell.length_a   1.000
_cell.length_b   1.000
_cell.length_c   1.000
_cell.angle_alpha   90.00
_cell.angle_beta   90.00
_cell.angle_gamma   90.00
#
_symmetry.space_group_name_H-M   'P 1'
#
loop_
_entity.id
_entity.type
_entity.pdbx_description
1 polymer ?
#
loop_
_entity_poly.entity_id
_entity_poly.type
_entity_poly.pdbx_seq_one_letter_code
_entity_poly.pdbx_strand_id
1 'polypeptide(L)' 'MDRELNEHVMIERVEMIARLTAEGTCKERDREIALGLIAELAKGNLMKNSSFSIVFSAKPIEK' A
#
# COMPACT_ATOMS: atom_id res chain seq x y z
N MET A 1 13.66 -18.60 9.18
CA MET A 1 12.19 -18.76 9.16
C MET A 1 11.46 -17.44 9.39
N ASP A 2 11.83 -16.62 10.38
CA ASP A 2 11.08 -15.38 10.70
C ASP A 2 11.03 -14.32 9.59
N ARG A 3 12.04 -14.25 8.73
CA ARG A 3 12.14 -13.19 7.71
C ARG A 3 11.18 -13.41 6.53
N GLU A 4 11.03 -14.66 6.11
CA GLU A 4 10.13 -15.08 5.03
C GLU A 4 8.67 -14.99 5.49
N LEU A 5 8.39 -15.42 6.74
CA LEU A 5 7.08 -15.26 7.37
C LEU A 5 6.69 -13.77 7.49
N ASN A 6 7.63 -12.89 7.86
CA ASN A 6 7.38 -11.46 7.95
C ASN A 6 7.10 -10.83 6.58
N GLU A 7 7.80 -11.27 5.54
CA GLU A 7 7.56 -10.82 4.16
C GLU A 7 6.18 -11.26 3.64
N HIS A 8 5.79 -12.51 3.88
CA HIS A 8 4.46 -13.01 3.55
C HIS A 8 3.35 -12.22 4.27
N VAL A 9 3.50 -12.00 5.57
CA VAL A 9 2.54 -11.22 6.36
C VAL A 9 2.45 -9.77 5.87
N MET A 10 3.56 -9.17 5.44
CA MET A 10 3.54 -7.83 4.86
C MET A 10 2.76 -7.80 3.54
N ILE A 11 2.99 -8.77 2.66
CA ILE A 11 2.29 -8.89 1.37
C ILE A 11 0.78 -9.05 1.59
N GLU A 12 0.37 -9.93 2.49
CA GLU A 12 -1.06 -10.15 2.81
C GLU A 12 -1.72 -8.87 3.36
N ARG A 13 -0.99 -8.11 4.18
CA ARG A 13 -1.49 -6.82 4.71
C ARG A 13 -1.66 -5.78 3.60
N VAL A 14 -0.71 -5.68 2.68
CA VAL A 14 -0.80 -4.77 1.53
C VAL A 14 -1.97 -5.17 0.62
N GLU A 15 -2.11 -6.46 0.33
CA GLU A 15 -3.21 -6.99 -0.50
C GLU A 15 -4.58 -6.66 0.12
N MET A 16 -4.74 -6.92 1.41
CA MET A 16 -6.00 -6.68 2.12
C MET A 16 -6.38 -5.18 2.09
N ILE A 17 -5.42 -4.28 2.35
CA ILE A 17 -5.67 -2.84 2.31
C ILE A 17 -6.02 -2.40 0.88
N ALA A 18 -5.28 -2.86 -0.13
CA ALA A 18 -5.53 -2.52 -1.53
C ALA A 18 -6.92 -2.98 -1.99
N ARG A 19 -7.31 -4.20 -1.63
CA ARG A 19 -8.63 -4.76 -1.93
C ARG A 19 -9.75 -3.93 -1.29
N LEU A 20 -9.66 -3.67 0.02
CA LEU A 20 -10.65 -2.86 0.73
C LEU A 20 -10.76 -1.43 0.17
N THR A 21 -9.64 -0.86 -0.27
CA THR A 21 -9.59 0.47 -0.88
C THR A 21 -10.28 0.50 -2.25
N ALA A 22 -10.23 -0.60 -2.99
CA ALA A 22 -10.80 -0.76 -4.33
C ALA A 22 -12.31 -1.09 -4.33
N GLU A 23 -12.84 -1.68 -3.25
CA GLU A 23 -14.25 -2.10 -3.12
C GLU A 23 -15.29 -0.95 -3.06
N GLY A 24 -14.87 0.30 -3.32
CA GLY A 24 -15.77 1.43 -3.58
C GLY A 24 -16.39 2.10 -2.35
N THR A 25 -16.24 1.52 -1.16
CA THR A 25 -16.75 2.07 0.12
C THR A 25 -15.87 3.17 0.73
N CYS A 26 -14.60 3.26 0.35
CA CYS A 26 -13.67 4.28 0.83
C CYS A 26 -13.92 5.66 0.18
N LYS A 27 -14.04 6.71 0.99
CA LYS A 27 -14.01 8.09 0.50
C LYS A 27 -12.61 8.44 -0.02
N GLU A 28 -12.49 9.48 -0.83
CA GLU A 28 -11.20 9.90 -1.42
C GLU A 28 -10.09 10.04 -0.38
N ARG A 29 -10.37 10.70 0.74
CA ARG A 29 -9.43 10.83 1.87
C ARG A 29 -9.05 9.48 2.49
N ASP A 30 -10.00 8.55 2.58
CA ASP A 30 -9.73 7.21 3.12
C ASP A 30 -8.82 6.41 2.17
N ARG A 31 -8.97 6.62 0.85
CA ARG A 31 -8.06 6.04 -0.16
C ARG A 31 -6.66 6.60 -0.05
N GLU A 32 -6.50 7.91 0.12
CA GLU A 32 -5.18 8.53 0.32
C GLU A 32 -4.48 7.96 1.57
N ILE A 33 -5.21 7.81 2.68
CA ILE A 33 -4.68 7.22 3.91
C ILE A 33 -4.27 5.76 3.67
N ALA A 34 -5.12 4.97 3.01
CA ALA A 34 -4.83 3.56 2.72
C ALA A 34 -3.62 3.38 1.81
N LEU A 35 -3.47 4.23 0.79
CA LEU A 35 -2.29 4.24 -0.08
C LEU A 35 -1.03 4.65 0.69
N GLY A 36 -1.13 5.61 1.61
CA GLY A 36 -0.03 5.97 2.52
C GLY A 36 0.40 4.81 3.41
N LEU A 37 -0.56 4.05 3.96
CA LEU A 37 -0.28 2.86 4.76
C LEU A 37 0.40 1.75 3.96
N ILE A 38 -0.03 1.52 2.71
CA ILE A 38 0.63 0.58 1.79
C ILE A 38 2.08 1.01 1.53
N ALA A 39 2.31 2.30 1.26
CA ALA A 39 3.64 2.83 1.01
C ALA A 39 4.58 2.67 2.21
N GLU A 40 4.09 2.94 3.43
CA GLU A 40 4.88 2.77 4.66
C GLU A 40 5.15 1.30 4.98
N LEU A 41 4.18 0.39 4.77
CA LEU A 41 4.39 -1.05 4.93
C LEU A 41 5.42 -1.59 3.93
N ALA A 42 5.34 -1.17 2.67
CA ALA A 42 6.32 -1.52 1.65
C ALA A 42 7.71 -0.98 2.03
N LYS A 43 7.81 0.29 2.41
CA LYS A 43 9.07 0.96 2.78
C LYS A 43 9.76 0.35 4.00
N GLY A 44 9.01 0.01 5.04
CA GLY A 44 9.54 -0.60 6.27
C GLY A 44 10.20 -1.97 6.03
N ASN A 45 9.71 -2.73 5.04
CA ASN A 45 10.35 -3.99 4.61
C ASN A 45 11.44 -3.75 3.54
N LEU A 46 11.27 -2.74 2.70
CA LEU A 46 12.11 -2.42 1.55
C LEU A 46 13.41 -1.68 1.90
N MET A 47 13.55 -1.00 3.06
CA MET A 47 14.84 -0.40 3.46
C MET A 47 16.01 -1.40 3.60
N LYS A 48 15.77 -2.69 3.40
CA LYS A 48 16.82 -3.72 3.22
C LYS A 48 17.25 -3.94 1.75
N ASN A 49 16.52 -3.45 0.75
CA ASN A 49 16.78 -3.60 -0.69
C ASN A 49 16.49 -2.25 -1.40
N SER A 50 17.56 -1.51 -1.74
CA SER A 50 17.58 -0.08 -2.09
C SER A 50 17.00 0.35 -3.46
N SER A 51 16.01 -0.36 -4.02
CA SER A 51 15.74 -0.25 -5.47
C SER A 51 14.28 0.02 -5.89
N PHE A 52 13.41 0.55 -5.04
CA PHE A 52 12.01 0.81 -5.45
C PHE A 52 11.54 2.24 -5.14
N SER A 53 10.91 2.90 -6.12
CA SER A 53 10.35 4.25 -6.03
C SER A 53 8.94 4.25 -6.63
N ILE A 54 7.92 4.60 -5.83
CA ILE A 54 6.52 4.66 -6.26
C ILE A 54 6.13 6.12 -6.50
N VAL A 55 5.62 6.42 -7.70
CA VAL A 55 5.09 7.75 -8.07
C VAL A 55 3.57 7.65 -8.17
N PHE A 56 2.87 8.43 -7.37
CA PHE A 56 1.40 8.51 -7.43
C PHE A 56 0.97 9.55 -8.48
N SER A 57 0.04 9.16 -9.36
CA SER A 57 -0.61 10.06 -10.31
C SER A 57 -2.12 9.90 -10.18
N ALA A 58 -2.77 10.84 -9.50
CA ALA A 58 -4.24 10.90 -9.44
C ALA A 58 -4.77 11.66 -10.66
N LYS A 59 -5.79 11.12 -11.34
CA LYS A 59 -6.55 11.88 -12.35
C LYS A 59 -7.64 12.68 -11.62
N PRO A 60 -7.86 13.96 -11.95
CA PRO A 60 -8.94 14.74 -11.36
C PRO A 60 -10.28 14.07 -11.66
N ILE A 61 -11.16 13.98 -10.66
CA ILE A 61 -12.57 13.63 -10.89
C ILE A 61 -13.19 14.78 -11.69
N GLU A 62 -13.69 14.48 -12.90
CA GLU A 62 -14.51 15.43 -13.66
C GLU A 62 -15.86 15.59 -12.96
N LYS A 63 -16.32 16.85 -12.86
CA LYS A 63 -17.39 17.32 -12.00
C LYS A 63 -18.78 17.04 -12.55
#